data_AF-A0A9X2ADZ4-F1
#
_entry.id   AF-A0A9X2ADZ4-F1
#
_cell.length_a   1.000
_cell.length_b   1.000
_cell.length_c   1.000
_cell.angle_alpha   90.00
_cell.angle_beta   90.00
_cell.angle_gamma   90.00
#
_symmetry.space_group_name_H-M   'P 1'
#
loop_
_entity.id
_entity.type
_entity.pdbx_description
1 polymer ?
#
loop_
_entity_poly.entity_id
_entity_poly.type
_entity_poly.pdbx_seq_one_letter_code
_entity_poly.pdbx_strand_id
1 'polypeptide(L)'
;MELQAQYATAILMSVAGATLGAVYDMYRTCIKEWRFLRIYSSLLDLSFWGFAVLFVFTLLLGANDGDVRIVVFVLLSLGWLVYYYTAHALVVASTRLVVRVLYQVIRFIYRMFVIVFVMPLVYVFKVFVYVLHVLDGVLLMVEPIIVWPVIKTGDGLLLTNRGIQKIVLPWWKKGKDNGMRMANQYKTIIVGWLQPSRPNDEDRDDEDET
;
A
#
# COMPACT_ATOMS: atom_id res chain seq x y z
N MET A 1 13.34 -68.19 30.40
CA MET A 1 12.53 -66.98 30.61
C MET A 1 11.10 -67.42 30.90
N GLU A 2 10.44 -66.77 31.86
CA GLU A 2 9.03 -67.02 32.17
C GLU A 2 8.16 -66.66 30.95
N LEU A 3 7.22 -67.54 30.59
CA LEU A 3 6.32 -67.35 29.44
C LEU A 3 5.57 -66.00 29.51
N GLN A 4 5.28 -65.54 30.73
CA GLN A 4 4.62 -64.26 31.00
C GLN A 4 5.44 -63.05 30.52
N ALA A 5 6.77 -63.06 30.74
CA ALA A 5 7.64 -61.99 30.27
C ALA A 5 7.65 -61.90 28.73
N GLN A 6 7.60 -63.05 28.05
CA GLN A 6 7.57 -63.09 26.59
C GLN A 6 6.27 -62.50 26.01
N TYR A 7 5.11 -62.80 26.61
CA TYR A 7 3.84 -62.20 26.21
C TYR A 7 3.79 -60.70 26.52
N ALA A 8 4.30 -60.28 27.69
CA ALA A 8 4.35 -58.87 28.07
C ALA A 8 5.18 -58.06 27.08
N THR A 9 6.36 -58.55 26.70
CA THR A 9 7.21 -57.91 25.69
C THR A 9 6.54 -57.90 24.33
N ALA A 10 5.82 -58.97 23.96
CA ALA A 10 5.12 -59.03 22.68
C ALA A 10 4.03 -57.95 22.56
N ILE A 11 3.21 -57.80 23.61
CA ILE A 11 2.17 -56.77 23.68
C ILE A 11 2.79 -55.39 23.70
N LEU A 12 3.83 -55.16 24.53
CA LEU A 12 4.51 -53.87 24.64
C LEU A 12 5.05 -53.40 23.28
N MET A 13 5.71 -54.29 22.53
CA MET A 13 6.27 -53.95 21.21
C MET A 13 5.18 -53.68 20.16
N SER A 14 4.04 -54.39 20.26
CA SER A 14 2.90 -54.16 19.38
C SER A 14 2.23 -52.81 19.68
N VAL A 15 2.04 -52.48 20.96
CA VAL A 15 1.50 -51.18 21.39
C VAL A 15 2.47 -50.05 21.04
N ALA A 16 3.77 -50.26 21.19
CA ALA A 16 4.78 -49.30 20.77
C ALA A 16 4.68 -49.01 19.27
N GLY A 17 4.55 -50.04 18.43
CA GLY A 17 4.41 -49.88 16.97
C GLY A 17 3.13 -49.14 16.58
N ALA A 18 2.02 -49.45 17.24
CA ALA A 18 0.76 -48.73 17.08
C ALA A 18 0.89 -47.25 17.48
N THR A 19 1.56 -46.98 18.60
CA THR A 19 1.78 -45.62 19.12
C THR A 19 2.68 -44.82 18.17
N LEU A 20 3.76 -45.43 17.69
CA LEU A 20 4.68 -44.82 16.73
C LEU A 20 3.97 -44.48 15.42
N GLY A 21 3.08 -45.37 14.95
CA GLY A 21 2.19 -45.10 13.82
C GLY A 21 1.25 -43.92 14.03
N ALA A 22 0.64 -43.82 15.22
CA ALA A 22 -0.24 -42.72 15.57
C ALA A 22 0.49 -41.37 15.62
N VAL A 23 1.64 -41.33 16.28
CA VAL A 23 2.47 -40.11 16.38
C VAL A 23 2.96 -39.69 15.00
N TYR A 24 3.38 -40.63 14.15
CA TYR A 24 3.81 -40.33 12.78
C TYR A 24 2.72 -39.68 11.94
N ASP A 25 1.49 -40.18 12.07
CA ASP A 25 0.34 -39.71 11.30
C ASP A 25 -0.12 -38.31 11.74
N MET A 26 -0.11 -38.06 13.06
CA MET A 26 -0.33 -36.73 13.63
C MET A 26 0.75 -35.75 13.18
N TYR A 27 2.01 -36.15 13.27
CA TYR A 27 3.17 -35.40 12.80
C TYR A 27 3.05 -35.00 11.32
N ARG A 28 2.77 -35.97 10.44
CA ARG A 28 2.59 -35.72 9.00
C ARG A 28 1.42 -34.78 8.72
N THR A 29 0.32 -34.93 9.43
CA THR A 29 -0.85 -34.09 9.24
C THR A 29 -0.57 -32.64 9.67
N CYS A 30 0.15 -32.44 10.78
CA CYS A 30 0.61 -31.11 11.20
C CYS A 30 1.51 -30.44 10.15
N ILE A 31 2.48 -31.15 9.58
CA ILE A 31 3.37 -30.61 8.53
C ILE A 31 2.59 -30.23 7.26
N LYS A 32 1.62 -31.05 6.86
CA LYS A 32 0.81 -30.78 5.65
C LYS A 32 0.03 -29.48 5.78
N GLU A 33 -0.51 -29.20 6.96
CA GLU A 33 -1.35 -28.03 7.21
C GLU A 33 -0.52 -26.76 7.41
N TRP A 34 0.68 -26.87 7.97
CA TRP A 34 1.55 -25.72 8.27
C TRP A 34 2.63 -25.56 7.20
N ARG A 35 2.40 -24.66 6.22
CA ARG A 35 3.35 -24.38 5.12
C ARG A 35 4.78 -24.06 5.59
N PHE A 36 4.94 -23.42 6.75
CA PHE A 36 6.25 -23.11 7.32
C PHE A 36 7.02 -24.37 7.74
N LEU A 37 6.34 -25.31 8.42
CA LEU A 37 6.95 -26.58 8.87
C LEU A 37 7.37 -27.46 7.70
N ARG A 38 6.76 -27.30 6.52
CA ARG A 38 7.15 -28.02 5.31
C ARG A 38 8.59 -27.74 4.87
N ILE A 39 9.11 -26.54 5.12
CA ILE A 39 10.51 -26.20 4.81
C ILE A 39 11.46 -27.00 5.72
N TYR A 40 11.08 -27.17 6.99
CA TYR A 40 11.83 -27.95 7.97
C TYR A 40 11.44 -29.42 7.99
N SER A 41 10.65 -29.89 7.02
CA SER A 41 10.12 -31.26 7.03
C SER A 41 11.24 -32.30 7.06
N SER A 42 12.34 -32.09 6.33
CA SER A 42 13.49 -32.99 6.35
C SER A 42 14.18 -33.04 7.72
N LEU A 43 14.32 -31.91 8.40
CA LEU A 43 14.93 -31.84 9.73
C LEU A 43 14.04 -32.50 10.78
N LEU A 44 12.74 -32.25 10.70
CA LEU A 44 11.76 -32.86 11.59
C LEU A 44 11.60 -34.36 11.33
N ASP A 45 11.75 -34.83 10.09
CA ASP A 45 11.70 -36.26 9.77
C ASP A 45 12.92 -36.98 10.35
N LEU A 46 14.10 -36.39 10.21
CA LEU A 46 15.32 -36.92 10.85
C LEU A 46 15.18 -36.97 12.38
N SER A 47 14.62 -35.90 12.97
CA SER A 47 14.36 -35.86 14.41
C SER A 47 13.36 -36.93 14.84
N PHE A 48 12.26 -37.09 14.10
CA PHE A 48 11.24 -38.10 14.37
C PHE A 48 11.85 -39.50 14.34
N TRP A 49 12.59 -39.85 13.28
CA TRP A 49 13.22 -41.17 13.19
C TRP A 49 14.26 -41.39 14.29
N GLY A 50 15.03 -40.36 14.66
CA GLY A 50 15.94 -40.41 15.79
C GLY A 50 15.21 -40.73 17.10
N PHE A 51 14.13 -40.01 17.41
CA PHE A 51 13.31 -40.26 18.59
C PHE A 51 12.63 -41.63 18.53
N ALA A 52 12.15 -42.06 17.37
CA ALA A 52 11.51 -43.35 17.17
C ALA A 52 12.45 -44.50 17.50
N VAL A 53 13.68 -44.46 16.97
CA VAL A 53 14.70 -45.47 17.21
C VAL A 53 15.08 -45.48 18.69
N LEU A 54 15.32 -44.31 19.29
CA LEU A 54 15.64 -44.21 20.72
C LEU A 54 14.50 -44.77 21.58
N PHE A 55 13.26 -44.40 21.30
CA PHE A 55 12.08 -44.86 22.03
C PHE A 55 11.94 -46.39 21.98
N VAL A 56 12.02 -46.98 20.78
CA VAL A 56 11.98 -48.44 20.61
C VAL A 56 13.13 -49.10 21.34
N PHE A 57 14.34 -48.53 21.25
CA PHE A 57 15.53 -49.07 21.92
C PHE A 57 15.41 -49.03 23.46
N THR A 58 14.89 -47.94 24.03
CA THR A 58 14.61 -47.83 25.47
C THR A 58 13.59 -48.87 25.92
N LEU A 59 12.54 -49.11 25.13
CA LEU A 59 11.57 -50.16 25.42
C LEU A 59 12.19 -51.56 25.34
N LEU A 60 13.10 -51.81 24.38
CA LEU A 60 13.83 -53.08 24.32
C LEU A 60 14.74 -53.28 25.52
N LEU A 61 15.43 -52.23 25.98
CA LEU A 61 16.27 -52.29 27.18
C LEU A 61 15.48 -52.68 28.42
N GLY A 62 14.29 -52.10 28.60
CA GLY A 62 13.43 -52.42 29.74
C GLY A 62 12.73 -53.79 29.66
N ALA A 63 12.48 -54.32 28.46
CA ALA A 63 11.66 -55.51 28.27
C ALA A 63 12.46 -56.79 27.94
N ASN A 64 13.68 -56.67 27.43
CA ASN A 64 14.47 -57.80 26.94
C ASN A 64 15.99 -57.54 27.01
N ASP A 65 16.45 -56.74 27.98
CA ASP A 65 17.87 -56.38 28.19
C ASP A 65 18.58 -55.77 26.95
N GLY A 66 17.81 -55.20 26.01
CA GLY A 66 18.37 -54.59 24.79
C GLY A 66 18.72 -55.60 23.69
N ASP A 67 18.33 -56.86 23.85
CA ASP A 67 18.61 -57.93 22.89
C ASP A 67 17.72 -57.77 21.64
N VAL A 68 18.31 -57.28 20.55
CA VAL A 68 17.60 -56.89 19.32
C VAL A 68 17.21 -58.15 18.54
N ARG A 69 15.94 -58.56 18.69
CA ARG A 69 15.39 -59.74 18.01
C ARG A 69 14.52 -59.35 16.83
N ILE A 70 14.62 -60.11 15.73
CA ILE A 70 13.78 -59.94 14.53
C ILE A 70 12.29 -59.94 14.88
N VAL A 71 11.88 -60.74 15.87
CA VAL A 71 10.50 -60.83 16.35
C VAL A 71 9.96 -59.48 16.84
N VAL A 72 10.82 -58.61 17.39
CA VAL A 72 10.41 -57.28 17.85
C VAL A 72 10.03 -56.39 16.67
N PHE A 73 10.78 -56.43 15.56
CA PHE A 73 10.43 -55.70 14.34
C PHE A 73 9.13 -56.21 13.72
N VAL A 74 8.89 -57.52 13.77
CA VAL A 74 7.62 -58.12 13.31
C VAL A 74 6.45 -57.61 14.16
N LEU A 75 6.60 -57.58 15.48
CA LEU A 75 5.56 -57.11 16.40
C LEU A 75 5.31 -55.60 16.28
N LEU A 76 6.36 -54.79 16.10
CA LEU A 76 6.25 -53.36 15.79
C LEU A 76 5.46 -53.15 14.50
N SER A 77 5.80 -53.89 13.44
CA SER A 77 5.12 -53.81 12.15
C SER A 77 3.66 -54.27 12.26
N LEU A 78 3.39 -55.32 13.02
CA LEU A 78 2.04 -55.82 13.26
C LEU A 78 1.20 -54.81 14.05
N GLY A 79 1.75 -54.21 15.10
CA GLY A 79 1.12 -53.15 15.86
C GLY A 79 0.78 -51.93 15.00
N TRP A 80 1.71 -51.53 14.12
CA TRP A 80 1.49 -50.47 13.16
C TRP A 80 0.36 -50.80 12.17
N LEU A 81 0.30 -52.03 11.65
CA LEU A 81 -0.78 -52.48 10.76
C LEU A 81 -2.14 -52.45 11.46
N VAL A 82 -2.22 -52.97 12.68
CA VAL A 82 -3.45 -52.95 13.49
C VAL A 82 -3.91 -51.51 13.70
N TYR A 83 -3.00 -50.60 14.05
CA TYR A 83 -3.29 -49.17 14.13
C TYR A 83 -3.83 -48.61 12.81
N TYR A 84 -3.17 -48.94 11.70
CA TYR A 84 -3.51 -48.41 10.38
C TYR A 84 -4.96 -48.78 9.97
N TYR A 85 -5.39 -50.00 10.25
CA TYR A 85 -6.74 -50.44 9.90
C TYR A 85 -7.82 -49.97 10.88
N THR A 86 -7.49 -49.77 12.17
CA THR A 86 -8.50 -49.49 13.21
C THR A 86 -8.59 -48.01 13.57
N ALA A 87 -7.46 -47.36 13.82
CA ALA A 87 -7.40 -46.04 14.46
C ALA A 87 -6.96 -44.92 13.51
N HIS A 88 -6.37 -45.24 12.36
CA HIS A 88 -5.93 -44.24 11.37
C HIS A 88 -7.03 -43.25 10.99
N ALA A 89 -8.23 -43.73 10.67
CA ALA A 89 -9.34 -42.87 10.28
C ALA A 89 -9.73 -41.88 11.41
N LEU A 90 -9.69 -42.33 12.67
CA LEU A 90 -9.99 -41.51 13.84
C LEU A 90 -8.91 -40.44 14.08
N VAL A 91 -7.63 -40.81 13.99
CA VAL A 91 -6.50 -39.90 14.22
C VAL A 91 -6.41 -38.83 13.12
N VAL A 92 -6.62 -39.20 11.85
CA VAL A 92 -6.64 -38.23 10.76
C VAL A 92 -7.87 -37.32 10.88
N ALA A 93 -9.03 -37.86 11.27
CA ALA A 93 -10.23 -37.05 11.49
C ALA A 93 -10.05 -36.04 12.64
N SER A 94 -9.49 -36.48 13.77
CA SER A 94 -9.25 -35.61 14.92
C SER A 94 -8.24 -34.50 14.59
N THR A 95 -7.15 -34.83 13.89
CA THR A 95 -6.14 -33.83 13.53
C THR A 95 -6.71 -32.78 12.57
N ARG A 96 -7.51 -33.19 11.57
CA ARG A 96 -8.22 -32.25 10.69
C ARG A 96 -9.20 -31.36 11.45
N LEU A 97 -9.90 -31.91 12.45
CA LEU A 97 -10.81 -31.15 13.29
C LEU A 97 -10.05 -30.09 14.09
N VAL A 98 -8.95 -30.48 14.74
CA VAL A 98 -8.08 -29.57 15.51
C VAL A 98 -7.59 -28.42 14.63
N VAL A 99 -7.08 -28.72 13.43
CA VAL A 99 -6.60 -27.70 12.50
C VAL A 99 -7.72 -26.76 12.06
N ARG A 100 -8.91 -27.29 11.74
CA ARG A 100 -10.07 -26.48 11.36
C ARG A 100 -10.49 -25.56 12.50
N VAL A 101 -10.53 -26.05 13.73
CA VAL A 101 -10.85 -25.24 14.92
C VAL A 101 -9.80 -24.14 15.11
N LEU A 102 -8.51 -24.47 15.02
CA LEU A 102 -7.42 -23.48 15.09
C LEU A 102 -7.59 -22.37 14.05
N TYR A 103 -7.86 -22.73 12.79
CA TYR A 103 -8.11 -21.75 11.73
C TYR A 103 -9.33 -20.87 12.02
N GLN A 104 -10.41 -21.45 12.53
CA GLN A 104 -11.60 -20.70 12.92
C GLN A 104 -11.33 -19.74 14.08
N VAL A 105 -10.58 -20.17 15.09
CA VAL A 105 -10.19 -19.35 16.24
C VAL A 105 -9.30 -18.18 15.79
N ILE A 106 -8.26 -18.45 15.00
CA ILE A 106 -7.37 -17.39 14.49
C ILE A 106 -8.16 -16.39 13.65
N ARG A 107 -9.04 -16.87 12.75
CA ARG A 107 -9.91 -16.00 11.95
C ARG A 107 -10.87 -15.19 12.82
N PHE A 108 -11.41 -15.79 13.87
CA PHE A 108 -12.29 -15.12 14.81
C PHE A 108 -11.56 -14.00 15.56
N ILE A 109 -10.36 -14.28 16.09
CA ILE A 109 -9.51 -13.29 16.77
C ILE A 109 -9.15 -12.15 15.81
N TYR A 110 -8.72 -12.47 14.59
CA TYR A 110 -8.40 -11.46 13.59
C TYR A 110 -9.62 -10.58 13.27
N ARG A 111 -10.79 -11.19 13.08
CA ARG A 111 -12.03 -10.44 12.82
C ARG A 111 -12.42 -9.56 14.02
N MET A 112 -12.29 -10.06 15.24
CA MET A 112 -12.51 -9.27 16.45
C MET A 112 -11.53 -8.10 16.51
N PHE A 113 -10.24 -8.32 16.23
CA PHE A 113 -9.25 -7.25 16.22
C PHE A 113 -9.57 -6.17 15.19
N VAL A 114 -9.95 -6.56 13.97
CA VAL A 114 -10.35 -5.60 12.92
C VAL A 114 -11.59 -4.81 13.34
N ILE A 115 -12.60 -5.46 13.92
CA ILE A 115 -13.83 -4.78 14.36
C ILE A 115 -13.54 -3.85 15.55
N VAL A 116 -12.71 -4.26 16.50
CA VAL A 116 -12.45 -3.52 17.74
C VAL A 116 -11.45 -2.39 17.54
N PHE A 117 -10.47 -2.53 16.65
CA PHE A 117 -9.41 -1.53 16.50
C PHE A 117 -9.49 -0.79 15.16
N VAL A 118 -9.61 -1.50 14.04
CA VAL A 118 -9.55 -0.89 12.71
C VAL A 118 -10.84 -0.15 12.38
N MET A 119 -11.99 -0.78 12.62
CA MET A 119 -13.30 -0.19 12.32
C MET A 119 -13.55 1.13 13.06
N PRO A 120 -13.35 1.26 14.39
CA PRO A 120 -13.55 2.54 15.06
C PRO A 120 -12.58 3.61 14.59
N LEU A 121 -11.32 3.25 14.28
CA LEU A 121 -10.36 4.22 13.75
C LEU A 121 -10.81 4.80 12.40
N VAL A 122 -11.32 3.95 11.50
CA VAL A 122 -11.89 4.39 10.21
C VAL A 122 -13.11 5.29 10.43
N TYR A 123 -13.98 4.96 11.38
CA TYR A 123 -15.14 5.81 11.71
C TYR A 123 -14.71 7.17 12.27
N VAL A 124 -13.74 7.21 13.17
CA VAL A 124 -13.18 8.47 13.70
C VAL A 124 -12.63 9.33 12.57
N PHE A 125 -11.86 8.73 11.65
CA PHE A 125 -11.33 9.46 10.50
C PHE A 125 -12.45 9.98 9.58
N LYS A 126 -13.50 9.18 9.37
CA LYS A 126 -14.66 9.59 8.55
C LYS A 126 -15.44 10.73 9.18
N VAL A 127 -15.63 10.71 10.50
CA VAL A 127 -16.24 11.82 11.26
C VAL A 127 -15.37 13.06 11.17
N PHE A 128 -14.05 12.92 11.31
CA PHE A 128 -13.11 14.03 11.18
C PHE A 128 -13.20 14.70 9.80
N VAL A 129 -13.18 13.92 8.71
CA VAL A 129 -13.36 14.46 7.35
C VAL A 129 -14.72 15.13 7.18
N TYR A 130 -15.79 14.56 7.74
CA TYR A 130 -17.11 15.16 7.71
C TYR A 130 -17.14 16.53 8.41
N VAL A 131 -16.49 16.65 9.58
CA VAL A 131 -16.37 17.92 10.30
C VAL A 131 -15.62 18.96 9.45
N LEU A 132 -14.54 18.57 8.77
CA LEU A 132 -13.82 19.48 7.86
C LEU A 132 -14.70 19.98 6.72
N HIS A 133 -15.51 19.10 6.11
CA HIS A 133 -16.46 19.50 5.07
C HIS A 133 -17.53 20.48 5.59
N VAL A 134 -18.02 20.27 6.82
CA VAL A 134 -18.96 21.21 7.44
C VAL A 134 -18.29 22.56 7.66
N LEU A 135 -17.05 22.59 8.18
CA LEU A 135 -16.30 23.82 8.39
C LEU A 135 -16.05 24.57 7.07
N ASP A 136 -15.70 23.85 6.01
CA ASP A 136 -15.53 24.43 4.67
C ASP A 136 -16.85 25.03 4.15
N GLY A 137 -17.98 24.34 4.36
CA GLY A 137 -19.31 24.88 4.05
C GLY A 137 -19.63 26.16 4.84
N VAL A 138 -19.26 26.23 6.12
CA VAL A 138 -19.41 27.46 6.92
C VAL A 138 -18.49 28.57 6.42
N LEU A 139 -17.24 28.25 6.07
CA LEU A 139 -16.28 29.21 5.54
C LEU A 139 -16.79 29.82 4.23
N LEU A 140 -17.32 29.00 3.33
CA LEU A 140 -17.95 29.43 2.07
C LEU A 140 -19.23 30.25 2.30
N MET A 141 -19.95 30.06 3.40
CA MET A 141 -21.07 30.94 3.78
C MET A 141 -20.59 32.32 4.27
N VAL A 142 -19.44 32.37 4.95
CA VAL A 142 -18.86 33.61 5.49
C VAL A 142 -18.15 34.42 4.40
N GLU A 143 -17.52 33.73 3.44
CA GLU A 143 -16.84 34.35 2.30
C GLU A 143 -17.65 35.46 1.61
N PRO A 144 -18.90 35.26 1.14
CA PRO A 144 -19.67 36.31 0.48
C PRO A 144 -20.00 37.48 1.42
N ILE A 145 -20.10 37.26 2.74
CA ILE A 145 -20.36 38.32 3.72
C ILE A 145 -19.15 39.26 3.83
N ILE A 146 -17.93 38.71 3.77
CA ILE A 146 -16.68 39.48 3.87
C ILE A 146 -16.27 40.07 2.52
N VAL A 147 -16.41 39.30 1.45
CA VAL A 147 -15.93 39.67 0.11
C VAL A 147 -16.85 40.70 -0.55
N TRP A 148 -18.16 40.64 -0.31
CA TRP A 148 -19.13 41.58 -0.91
C TRP A 148 -18.89 43.06 -0.57
N PRO A 149 -18.65 43.46 0.70
CA PRO A 149 -18.30 44.83 1.05
C PRO A 149 -17.01 45.32 0.35
N VAL A 150 -15.99 44.46 0.27
CA VAL A 150 -14.67 44.77 -0.29
C VAL A 150 -14.73 44.97 -1.80
N ILE A 151 -15.42 44.08 -2.53
CA ILE A 151 -15.63 44.24 -3.97
C ILE A 151 -16.44 45.52 -4.24
N LYS A 152 -17.51 45.76 -3.49
CA LYS A 152 -18.37 46.92 -3.68
C LYS A 152 -17.66 48.26 -3.40
N THR A 153 -16.75 48.29 -2.44
CA THR A 153 -15.90 49.49 -2.19
C THR A 153 -14.87 49.69 -3.30
N GLY A 154 -14.25 48.62 -3.82
CA GLY A 154 -13.33 48.68 -4.95
C GLY A 154 -13.99 49.17 -6.24
N ASP A 155 -15.18 48.66 -6.56
CA ASP A 155 -15.95 49.10 -7.73
C ASP A 155 -16.35 50.58 -7.65
N GLY A 156 -16.69 51.08 -6.45
CA GLY A 156 -16.96 52.50 -6.21
C GLY A 156 -15.76 53.41 -6.50
N LEU A 157 -14.54 52.95 -6.20
CA LEU A 157 -13.29 53.66 -6.50
C LEU A 157 -12.93 53.61 -7.99
N LEU A 158 -13.18 52.49 -8.66
CA LEU A 158 -12.94 52.35 -10.10
C LEU A 158 -13.93 53.18 -10.94
N LEU A 159 -15.18 53.31 -10.49
CA LEU A 159 -16.18 54.17 -11.12
C LEU A 159 -15.82 55.66 -11.01
N THR A 160 -15.27 56.10 -9.87
CA THR A 160 -14.76 57.48 -9.71
C THR A 160 -13.56 57.73 -10.62
N ASN A 161 -12.62 56.78 -10.73
CA ASN A 161 -11.48 56.91 -11.65
C ASN A 161 -11.91 56.98 -13.13
N ARG A 162 -12.84 56.11 -13.56
CA ARG A 162 -13.40 56.15 -14.93
C ARG A 162 -14.17 57.44 -15.22
N GLY A 163 -14.88 57.99 -14.23
CA GLY A 163 -15.56 59.29 -14.32
C GLY A 163 -14.59 60.44 -14.53
N ILE A 164 -13.52 60.48 -13.73
CA ILE A 164 -12.46 61.51 -13.82
C ILE A 164 -11.73 61.41 -15.17
N GLN A 165 -11.40 60.20 -15.63
CA GLN A 165 -10.73 60.01 -16.92
C GLN A 165 -11.58 60.49 -18.09
N LYS A 166 -12.91 60.27 -18.10
CA LYS A 166 -13.79 60.78 -19.15
C LYS A 166 -13.81 62.31 -19.26
N ILE A 167 -13.60 63.02 -18.15
CA ILE A 167 -13.58 64.49 -18.12
C ILE A 167 -12.19 65.03 -18.52
N VAL A 168 -11.12 64.38 -18.05
CA VAL A 168 -9.74 64.87 -18.24
C VAL A 168 -9.16 64.49 -19.61
N LEU A 169 -9.47 63.31 -20.15
CA LEU A 169 -8.92 62.83 -21.43
C LEU A 169 -9.22 63.74 -22.65
N PRO A 170 -10.45 64.28 -22.83
CA PRO A 170 -10.75 65.18 -23.94
C PRO A 170 -9.98 66.50 -23.84
N TRP A 171 -9.84 67.02 -22.62
CA TRP A 171 -9.11 68.26 -22.34
C TRP A 171 -7.62 68.10 -22.62
N TRP A 172 -7.03 66.97 -22.21
CA TRP A 172 -5.64 66.63 -22.46
C TRP A 172 -5.33 66.42 -23.95
N LYS A 173 -6.20 65.69 -24.67
CA LYS A 173 -6.04 65.50 -26.13
C LYS A 173 -6.14 66.82 -26.88
N LYS A 174 -7.11 67.67 -26.54
CA LYS A 174 -7.28 68.99 -27.14
C LYS A 174 -6.07 69.91 -26.89
N GLY A 175 -5.48 69.85 -25.70
CA GLY A 175 -4.24 70.57 -25.38
C GLY A 175 -3.04 70.08 -26.19
N LYS A 176 -2.88 68.75 -26.31
CA LYS A 176 -1.78 68.14 -27.08
C LYS A 176 -1.86 68.46 -28.57
N ASP A 177 -3.05 68.40 -29.15
CA ASP A 177 -3.26 68.66 -30.59
C ASP A 177 -3.00 70.13 -30.93
N ASN A 178 -3.42 71.05 -30.05
CA ASN A 178 -3.10 72.47 -30.19
C ASN A 178 -1.60 72.74 -30.06
N GLY A 179 -0.91 72.11 -29.10
CA GLY A 179 0.54 72.23 -28.95
C GLY A 179 1.32 71.70 -30.17
N MET A 180 0.90 70.56 -30.73
CA MET A 180 1.51 70.02 -31.96
C MET A 180 1.24 70.90 -33.19
N ARG A 181 0.05 71.49 -33.31
CA ARG A 181 -0.24 72.49 -34.37
C ARG A 181 0.70 73.68 -34.28
N MET A 182 0.92 74.21 -33.08
CA MET A 182 1.84 75.33 -32.88
C MET A 182 3.28 74.91 -33.22
N ALA A 183 3.75 73.76 -32.74
CA ALA A 183 5.09 73.26 -33.04
C ALA A 183 5.34 73.08 -34.54
N ASN A 184 4.35 72.56 -35.28
CA ASN A 184 4.45 72.44 -36.74
C ASN A 184 4.44 73.79 -37.46
N GLN A 185 3.67 74.77 -36.97
CA GLN A 185 3.70 76.14 -37.53
C GLN A 185 5.06 76.80 -37.35
N TYR A 186 5.71 76.63 -36.19
CA TYR A 186 7.06 77.14 -35.99
C TYR A 186 8.10 76.38 -36.84
N LYS A 187 7.93 75.06 -37.01
CA LYS A 187 8.81 74.24 -37.84
C LYS A 187 8.79 74.66 -39.31
N THR A 188 7.62 74.96 -39.89
CA THR A 188 7.54 75.44 -41.28
C THR A 188 8.17 76.80 -41.48
N ILE A 189 8.01 77.71 -40.51
CA ILE A 189 8.66 79.02 -40.56
C ILE A 189 10.19 78.85 -40.52
N ILE A 190 10.72 78.00 -39.63
CA ILE A 190 12.18 77.78 -39.50
C ILE A 190 12.77 77.11 -40.75
N VAL A 191 12.09 76.12 -41.34
CA VAL A 191 12.56 75.45 -42.57
C VAL A 191 12.57 76.41 -43.76
N GLY A 192 11.59 77.31 -43.85
CA GLY A 192 11.55 78.36 -44.89
C GLY A 192 12.69 79.36 -44.79
N TRP A 193 13.28 79.54 -43.60
CA TRP A 193 14.47 80.38 -43.40
C TRP A 193 15.80 79.66 -43.69
N LEU A 194 15.82 78.33 -43.64
CA LEU A 194 17.07 77.55 -43.69
C LEU A 194 17.46 77.05 -45.10
N GLN A 195 16.56 77.12 -46.09
CA GLN A 195 16.84 76.73 -47.49
C GLN A 195 16.51 77.88 -48.46
N PRO A 196 17.47 78.77 -48.76
CA PRO A 196 17.38 79.62 -49.94
C PRO A 196 17.70 78.79 -51.19
N SER A 197 16.84 78.92 -52.20
CA SER A 197 16.90 78.24 -53.50
C SER A 197 18.33 78.07 -54.04
N ARG A 198 18.77 76.82 -54.23
CA ARG A 198 19.93 76.52 -55.09
C ARG A 198 19.46 76.48 -56.56
N PRO A 199 20.12 77.18 -57.50
CA PRO A 199 19.82 77.04 -58.92
C PRO A 199 20.27 75.68 -59.44
N ASN A 200 19.51 75.14 -60.40
CA ASN A 200 19.77 73.89 -61.11
C ASN A 200 20.99 74.04 -62.04
N ASP A 201 22.04 73.25 -61.81
CA ASP A 201 23.11 73.00 -62.77
C ASP A 201 22.83 71.66 -63.47
N GLU A 202 21.91 71.68 -64.44
CA GLU A 202 21.72 70.66 -65.46
C GLU A 202 21.23 71.42 -66.69
N ASP A 203 22.17 71.84 -67.54
CA ASP A 203 22.00 72.17 -68.97
C ASP A 203 23.20 73.03 -69.43
N ARG A 204 24.25 72.38 -69.94
CA ARG A 204 25.26 72.86 -70.92
C ARG A 204 26.60 72.16 -70.68
N ASP A 205 26.82 71.07 -71.41
CA ASP A 205 28.09 70.76 -72.09
C ASP A 205 27.81 69.57 -73.03
N ASP A 206 26.88 69.81 -73.96
CA ASP A 206 26.80 69.15 -75.27
C ASP A 206 27.00 70.30 -76.28
N GLU A 207 28.23 70.53 -76.75
CA GLU A 207 28.53 71.20 -78.03
C GLU A 207 30.05 71.10 -78.34
N ASP A 208 30.34 70.37 -79.43
CA ASP A 208 31.44 70.51 -80.41
C ASP A 208 32.87 70.07 -80.00
N GLU A 209 33.49 69.02 -80.58
CA GLU A 209 33.81 68.77 -82.00
C GLU A 209 34.36 69.98 -82.75
N THR A 210 35.68 70.23 -82.65
CA THR A 210 36.65 70.23 -83.77
C THR A 210 38.08 70.49 -83.32
#